data_AF-A0A2V5ZUS0-F1
#
_entry.id   AF-A0A2V5ZUS0-F1
#
_cell.length_a   1.000
_cell.length_b   1.000
_cell.length_c   1.000
_cell.angle_alpha   90.00
_cell.angle_beta   90.00
_cell.angle_gamma   90.00
#
_symmetry.space_group_name_H-M   'P 1'
#
loop_
_entity.id
_entity.type
_entity.pdbx_description
1 polymer ?
#
loop_
_entity_poly.entity_id
_entity_poly.type
_entity_poly.pdbx_seq_one_letter_code
_entity_poly.pdbx_strand_id
1 'polypeptide(L)'
;MFTSRHIKHSRLLLRHARKYLRYKHDKLSDADREQIVAEMQMLREALRSKDRQKIHSTAETLDKTLHKLTPVTWESHWRENCEVILVAIVIAVGIRSYFLQPFKIPTGSMQPTLNGIIGHPSAEPPPNILQQIVEFVVKGRNYINVVSREDDQIFEIVTKKVAFF
;
A
#
# COMPACT_ATOMS: atom_id res chain seq x y z
N MET A 1 28.88 30.05 13.80
CA MET A 1 30.06 30.12 12.91
C MET A 1 29.71 29.50 11.55
N PHE A 2 29.63 30.32 10.49
CA PHE A 2 29.17 29.87 9.16
C PHE A 2 30.26 29.08 8.42
N THR A 3 30.25 27.75 8.56
CA THR A 3 31.11 26.88 7.73
C THR A 3 30.59 26.85 6.30
N SER A 4 31.49 26.95 5.31
CA SER A 4 31.12 26.93 3.90
C SER A 4 30.43 25.62 3.49
N ARG A 5 29.50 25.69 2.53
CA ARG A 5 28.64 24.57 2.10
C ARG A 5 29.45 23.34 1.67
N HIS A 6 30.54 23.54 0.93
CA HIS A 6 31.39 22.45 0.46
C HIS A 6 32.07 21.69 1.60
N ILE A 7 32.60 22.40 2.61
CA ILE A 7 33.18 21.78 3.81
C ILE A 7 32.13 20.97 4.58
N LYS A 8 30.91 21.50 4.72
CA LYS A 8 29.80 20.77 5.36
C LYS A 8 29.47 19.48 4.60
N HIS A 9 29.39 19.56 3.27
CA HIS A 9 29.07 18.41 2.42
C HIS A 9 30.16 17.33 2.49
N SER A 10 31.44 17.70 2.38
CA SER A 10 32.55 16.76 2.50
C SER A 10 32.63 16.10 3.90
N ARG A 11 32.31 16.83 4.97
CA ARG A 11 32.22 16.25 6.32
C ARG A 11 31.06 15.26 6.45
N LEU A 12 29.93 15.57 5.81
CA LEU A 12 28.77 14.68 5.76
C LEU A 12 29.14 13.40 4.98
N LEU A 13 29.77 13.52 3.81
CA LEU A 13 30.29 12.41 3.02
C LEU A 13 31.22 11.49 3.84
N LEU A 14 32.19 12.05 4.57
CA LEU A 14 33.06 11.27 5.46
C LEU A 14 32.31 10.51 6.54
N ARG A 15 31.22 11.08 7.08
CA ARG A 15 30.36 10.42 8.06
C ARG A 15 29.57 9.27 7.42
N HIS A 16 29.06 9.46 6.20
CA HIS A 16 28.38 8.41 5.44
C HIS A 16 29.34 7.26 5.09
N ALA A 17 30.52 7.56 4.55
CA ALA A 17 31.55 6.55 4.24
C ALA A 17 31.92 5.72 5.47
N ARG A 18 32.11 6.37 6.63
CA ARG A 18 32.37 5.67 7.89
C ARG A 18 31.19 4.78 8.32
N LYS A 19 29.95 5.26 8.17
CA LYS A 19 28.76 4.48 8.50
C LYS A 19 28.61 3.28 7.57
N TYR A 20 28.91 3.46 6.29
CA TYR A 20 28.90 2.41 5.27
C TYR A 20 29.89 1.30 5.60
N LEU A 21 31.15 1.64 5.88
CA LEU A 21 32.17 0.67 6.29
C LEU A 21 31.76 -0.14 7.50
N ARG A 22 31.09 0.47 8.50
CA ARG A 22 30.62 -0.24 9.70
C ARG A 22 29.46 -1.20 9.40
N TYR A 23 28.53 -0.82 8.53
CA TYR A 23 27.35 -1.65 8.22
C TYR A 23 27.61 -2.76 7.22
N LYS A 24 28.62 -2.61 6.37
CA LYS A 24 28.97 -3.60 5.35
C LYS A 24 30.33 -4.23 5.62
N HIS A 25 30.80 -4.15 6.87
CA HIS A 25 32.08 -4.71 7.32
C HIS A 25 32.13 -6.25 7.21
N ASP A 26 31.03 -6.92 6.94
CA ASP A 26 30.96 -8.35 6.68
C ASP A 26 30.97 -8.66 5.17
N LYS A 27 30.46 -7.73 4.36
CA LYS A 27 30.18 -7.95 2.92
C LYS A 27 31.20 -7.34 1.95
N LEU A 28 32.04 -6.41 2.39
CA LEU A 28 33.07 -5.80 1.54
C LEU A 28 34.31 -6.70 1.41
N SER A 29 34.92 -6.72 0.22
CA SER A 29 36.28 -7.22 0.02
C SER A 29 37.29 -6.36 0.80
N ASP A 30 38.40 -6.96 1.22
CA ASP A 30 39.46 -6.23 1.94
C ASP A 30 40.09 -5.12 1.09
N ALA A 31 40.24 -5.36 -0.22
CA ALA A 31 40.74 -4.37 -1.17
C ALA A 31 39.84 -3.11 -1.25
N ASP A 32 38.51 -3.30 -1.29
CA ASP A 32 37.55 -2.19 -1.36
C ASP A 32 37.56 -1.37 -0.06
N ARG A 33 37.80 -2.02 1.09
CA ARG A 33 37.89 -1.33 2.38
C ARG A 33 39.12 -0.46 2.45
N GLU A 34 40.27 -1.02 2.08
CA GLU A 34 41.53 -0.28 2.05
C GLU A 34 41.41 0.93 1.11
N GLN A 35 40.79 0.76 -0.06
CA GLN A 35 40.51 1.86 -0.98
C GLN A 35 39.65 2.95 -0.32
N ILE A 36 38.50 2.61 0.27
CA ILE A 36 37.63 3.61 0.92
C ILE A 36 38.35 4.29 2.09
N VAL A 37 39.12 3.55 2.89
CA VAL A 37 39.88 4.13 4.02
C VAL A 37 40.94 5.11 3.53
N ALA A 38 41.67 4.78 2.46
CA ALA A 38 42.64 5.67 1.83
C ALA A 38 41.98 6.94 1.28
N GLU A 39 40.87 6.81 0.54
CA GLU A 39 40.11 7.94 0.00
C GLU A 39 39.54 8.85 1.12
N MET A 40 39.06 8.25 2.21
CA MET A 40 38.62 8.98 3.40
C MET A 40 39.77 9.75 4.07
N GLN A 41 40.99 9.20 4.06
CA GLN A 41 42.16 9.88 4.61
C GLN A 41 42.58 11.05 3.72
N MET A 42 42.64 10.87 2.40
CA MET A 42 42.91 11.94 1.44
C MET A 42 41.92 13.10 1.56
N LEU A 43 40.62 12.80 1.70
CA LEU A 43 39.60 13.84 1.90
C LEU A 43 39.75 14.57 3.24
N ARG A 44 40.19 13.88 4.31
CA ARG A 44 40.49 14.55 5.59
C ARG A 44 41.68 15.47 5.49
N GLU A 45 42.73 15.07 4.78
CA GLU A 45 43.93 15.89 4.55
C GLU A 45 43.58 17.11 3.70
N ALA A 46 42.80 16.95 2.63
CA ALA A 46 42.28 18.06 1.83
C ALA A 46 41.42 19.04 2.65
N LEU A 47 40.60 18.54 3.57
CA LEU A 47 39.83 19.37 4.50
C LEU A 47 40.70 20.15 5.49
N ARG A 48 41.88 19.63 5.86
CA ARG A 48 42.84 20.33 6.72
C ARG A 48 43.59 21.42 5.95
N SER A 49 44.00 21.15 4.72
CA SER A 49 44.70 22.12 3.86
C SER A 49 43.79 23.24 3.33
N LYS A 50 42.45 23.10 3.46
CA LYS A 50 41.43 24.06 3.00
C LYS A 50 41.50 24.40 1.51
N ASP A 51 42.13 23.53 0.72
CA ASP A 51 42.24 23.69 -0.72
C ASP A 51 40.92 23.26 -1.39
N ARG A 52 40.21 24.23 -1.98
CA ARG A 52 38.87 24.01 -2.54
C ARG A 52 38.87 23.03 -3.71
N GLN A 53 39.86 23.08 -4.59
CA GLN A 53 39.92 22.19 -5.75
C GLN A 53 40.19 20.75 -5.30
N LYS A 54 41.16 20.56 -4.39
CA LYS A 54 41.48 19.23 -3.83
C LYS A 54 40.33 18.63 -3.04
N ILE A 55 39.60 19.44 -2.27
CA ILE A 55 38.42 18.96 -1.53
C ILE A 55 37.35 18.46 -2.51
N HIS A 56 37.13 19.17 -3.61
CA HIS A 56 36.12 18.78 -4.58
C HIS A 56 36.49 17.49 -5.31
N SER A 57 37.72 17.39 -5.82
CA SER A 57 38.18 16.19 -6.54
C SER A 57 38.21 14.95 -5.65
N THR A 58 38.77 15.05 -4.44
CA THR A 58 38.80 13.92 -3.48
C THR A 58 37.40 13.51 -3.02
N ALA A 59 36.48 14.47 -2.83
CA ALA A 59 35.09 14.16 -2.50
C ALA A 59 34.37 13.45 -3.65
N GLU A 60 34.56 13.90 -4.90
CA GLU A 60 33.96 13.28 -6.08
C GLU A 60 34.51 11.86 -6.31
N THR A 61 35.79 11.64 -6.05
CA THR A 61 36.43 10.32 -6.15
C THR A 61 35.81 9.35 -5.14
N LEU A 62 35.72 9.76 -3.88
CA LEU A 62 35.10 8.95 -2.82
C LEU A 62 33.61 8.68 -3.08
N ASP A 63 32.88 9.68 -3.58
CA ASP A 63 31.47 9.53 -3.91
C ASP A 63 31.26 8.53 -5.07
N LYS A 64 32.08 8.57 -6.12
CA LYS A 64 32.05 7.60 -7.22
C LYS A 64 32.36 6.17 -6.73
N THR A 65 33.37 6.00 -5.88
CA THR A 65 33.72 4.70 -5.31
C THR A 65 32.57 4.15 -4.47
N LEU A 66 31.96 4.98 -3.61
CA LEU A 66 30.79 4.59 -2.83
C LEU A 66 29.61 4.23 -3.73
N HIS A 67 29.27 5.06 -4.72
CA HIS A 67 28.18 4.79 -5.66
C HIS A 67 28.36 3.48 -6.43
N LYS A 68 29.59 3.13 -6.81
CA LYS A 68 29.91 1.85 -7.47
C LYS A 68 29.66 0.66 -6.54
N LEU A 69 30.01 0.80 -5.26
CA LEU A 69 29.88 -0.26 -4.25
C LEU A 69 28.47 -0.34 -3.64
N THR A 70 27.67 0.72 -3.77
CA THR A 70 26.25 0.76 -3.38
C THR A 70 25.36 0.93 -4.61
N PRO A 71 25.20 -0.11 -5.44
CA PRO A 71 24.18 -0.05 -6.48
C PRO A 71 22.82 0.18 -5.83
N VAL A 72 22.02 1.06 -6.42
CA VAL A 72 20.63 1.27 -6.00
C VAL A 72 19.89 -0.02 -6.29
N THR A 73 19.70 -0.84 -5.25
CA THR A 73 18.97 -2.10 -5.36
C THR A 73 17.48 -1.81 -5.46
N TRP A 74 16.83 -2.44 -6.43
CA TRP A 74 15.37 -2.39 -6.63
C TRP A 74 14.56 -2.63 -5.35
N GLU A 75 15.08 -3.46 -4.45
CA GLU A 75 14.49 -3.77 -3.13
C GLU A 75 14.23 -2.54 -2.28
N SER A 76 15.03 -1.47 -2.40
CA SER A 76 14.83 -0.25 -1.61
C SER A 76 13.56 0.48 -2.03
N HIS A 77 13.36 0.63 -3.34
CA HIS A 77 12.16 1.29 -3.88
C HIS A 77 10.91 0.45 -3.66
N TRP A 78 11.02 -0.87 -3.81
CA TRP A 78 9.90 -1.78 -3.53
C TRP A 78 9.46 -1.70 -2.06
N ARG A 79 10.41 -1.70 -1.11
CA ARG A 79 10.08 -1.66 0.32
C ARG A 79 9.39 -0.36 0.72
N GLU A 80 9.85 0.77 0.17
CA GLU A 80 9.22 2.08 0.38
C GLU A 80 7.81 2.14 -0.21
N ASN A 81 7.62 1.65 -1.44
CA ASN A 81 6.29 1.59 -2.06
C ASN A 81 5.32 0.67 -1.31
N CYS A 82 5.79 -0.48 -0.80
CA CYS A 82 4.98 -1.38 0.01
C CYS A 82 4.47 -0.71 1.30
N GLU A 83 5.32 0.07 1.98
CA GLU A 83 4.93 0.82 3.17
C GLU A 83 3.82 1.83 2.85
N VAL A 84 3.96 2.58 1.76
CA VAL A 84 2.96 3.56 1.32
C VAL A 84 1.63 2.89 0.96
N ILE A 85 1.67 1.77 0.23
CA ILE A 85 0.47 1.01 -0.13
C ILE A 85 -0.25 0.48 1.12
N LEU A 86 0.50 -0.06 2.08
CA LEU A 86 -0.06 -0.55 3.35
C LEU A 86 -0.77 0.58 4.11
N VAL A 87 -0.11 1.73 4.25
CA VAL A 87 -0.69 2.90 4.91
C VAL A 87 -1.98 3.35 4.20
N ALA A 88 -1.98 3.39 2.87
CA ALA A 88 -3.15 3.76 2.08
C ALA A 88 -4.33 2.80 2.30
N ILE A 89 -4.08 1.49 2.35
CA ILE A 89 -5.12 0.48 2.63
C ILE A 89 -5.73 0.68 4.02
N VAL A 90 -4.89 0.87 5.05
CA VAL A 90 -5.37 1.08 6.43
C VAL A 90 -6.26 2.32 6.52
N ILE A 91 -5.84 3.42 5.88
CA ILE A 91 -6.64 4.65 5.82
C ILE A 91 -7.96 4.41 5.08
N ALA A 92 -7.93 3.73 3.93
CA ALA A 92 -9.13 3.45 3.14
C ALA A 92 -10.14 2.58 3.92
N VAL A 93 -9.67 1.54 4.60
CA VAL A 93 -10.51 0.71 5.48
C VAL A 93 -11.07 1.54 6.63
N GLY A 94 -10.24 2.37 7.28
CA GLY A 94 -10.69 3.27 8.35
C GLY A 94 -11.79 4.22 7.88
N ILE A 95 -11.59 4.93 6.77
CA ILE A 95 -12.61 5.83 6.21
C ILE A 95 -13.89 5.04 5.89
N ARG A 96 -13.75 3.85 5.29
CA ARG A 96 -14.89 3.01 4.96
C ARG A 96 -15.67 2.57 6.20
N SER A 97 -14.98 2.15 7.26
CA SER A 97 -15.60 1.66 8.50
C SER A 97 -16.21 2.78 9.33
N TYR A 98 -15.60 3.96 9.39
CA TYR A 98 -16.05 5.04 10.28
C TYR A 98 -17.01 6.04 9.61
N PHE A 99 -16.85 6.31 8.31
CA PHE A 99 -17.65 7.33 7.62
C PHE A 99 -18.64 6.75 6.61
N LEU A 100 -18.30 5.62 5.97
CA LEU A 100 -19.13 5.01 4.92
C LEU A 100 -19.96 3.84 5.41
N GLN A 101 -19.73 3.30 6.62
CA GLN A 101 -20.63 2.32 7.21
C GLN A 101 -21.81 3.08 7.85
N PRO A 102 -23.02 3.03 7.26
CA PRO A 102 -24.17 3.58 7.93
C PRO A 102 -24.50 2.62 9.06
N PHE A 103 -24.15 2.96 10.31
CA PHE A 103 -24.91 2.49 11.47
C PHE A 103 -26.30 3.14 11.51
N LYS A 104 -26.93 3.30 10.34
CA LYS A 104 -28.37 3.43 10.24
C LYS A 104 -28.85 1.99 10.16
N ILE A 105 -29.26 1.43 11.29
CA ILE A 105 -30.34 0.44 11.24
C ILE A 105 -31.40 1.15 10.38
N PRO A 106 -31.70 0.69 9.16
CA PRO A 106 -32.64 1.40 8.32
C PRO A 106 -33.95 1.35 9.09
N THR A 107 -34.47 2.52 9.49
CA THR A 107 -35.78 2.67 10.10
C THR A 107 -36.80 2.18 9.07
N GLY A 108 -37.10 0.89 9.10
CA GLY A 108 -37.73 0.14 8.01
C GLY A 108 -37.37 -1.35 7.99
N SER A 109 -36.27 -1.78 8.61
CA SER A 109 -35.87 -3.20 8.70
C SER A 109 -36.89 -4.10 9.42
N MET A 110 -37.80 -3.53 10.22
CA MET A 110 -38.90 -4.26 10.85
C MET A 110 -40.14 -4.38 9.96
N GLN A 111 -40.22 -3.65 8.83
CA GLN A 111 -41.35 -3.77 7.89
C GLN A 111 -41.53 -5.18 7.31
N PRO A 112 -40.49 -5.94 6.90
CA PRO A 112 -40.70 -7.32 6.45
C PRO A 112 -41.23 -8.24 7.57
N THR A 113 -40.90 -7.95 8.84
CA THR A 113 -41.45 -8.67 9.99
C THR A 113 -42.92 -8.31 10.26
N LEU A 114 -43.34 -7.07 9.99
CA LEU A 114 -44.70 -6.59 10.22
C LEU A 114 -45.66 -6.85 9.05
N ASN A 115 -45.19 -6.75 7.81
CA ASN A 115 -46.02 -6.87 6.60
C ASN A 115 -45.84 -8.19 5.85
N GLY A 116 -44.88 -9.04 6.26
CA GLY A 116 -44.59 -10.30 5.59
C GLY A 116 -44.12 -10.14 4.15
N ILE A 117 -44.04 -11.26 3.43
CA ILE A 117 -43.78 -11.31 1.99
C ILE A 117 -45.12 -11.50 1.29
N ILE A 118 -45.55 -10.50 0.51
CA ILE A 118 -46.79 -10.56 -0.28
C ILE A 118 -46.41 -10.95 -1.72
N GLY A 119 -46.83 -12.13 -2.14
CA GLY A 119 -46.67 -12.59 -3.52
C GLY A 119 -47.79 -12.05 -4.40
N HIS A 120 -47.46 -11.50 -5.56
CA HIS A 120 -48.44 -11.14 -6.58
C HIS A 120 -48.33 -12.11 -7.76
N PRO A 121 -49.45 -12.65 -8.26
CA PRO A 121 -49.43 -13.42 -9.49
C PRO A 121 -49.06 -12.48 -10.64
N SER A 122 -48.04 -12.85 -11.41
CA SER A 122 -47.68 -12.15 -12.64
C SER A 122 -47.65 -13.14 -13.79
N ALA A 123 -48.32 -12.79 -14.88
CA ALA A 123 -48.30 -13.55 -16.13
C ALA A 123 -47.13 -13.14 -17.05
N GLU A 124 -46.32 -12.17 -16.63
CA GLU A 124 -45.18 -11.68 -17.40
C GLU A 124 -43.96 -12.62 -17.26
N PRO A 125 -43.19 -12.83 -18.34
CA PRO A 125 -41.97 -13.63 -18.27
C PRO A 125 -40.96 -12.98 -17.31
N PRO A 126 -40.18 -13.78 -16.55
CA PRO A 126 -39.22 -13.24 -15.60
C PRO A 126 -38.15 -12.41 -16.31
N PRO A 127 -37.63 -11.35 -15.65
CA PRO A 127 -36.59 -10.51 -16.23
C PRO A 127 -35.33 -11.32 -16.52
N ASN A 128 -34.58 -10.93 -17.55
CA ASN A 128 -33.32 -11.58 -17.92
C ASN A 128 -32.34 -11.58 -16.74
N ILE A 129 -31.48 -12.62 -16.65
CA ILE A 129 -30.53 -12.83 -15.54
C ILE A 129 -29.65 -11.58 -15.30
N LEU A 130 -29.20 -10.91 -16.35
CA LEU A 130 -28.43 -9.67 -16.24
C LEU A 130 -29.20 -8.54 -15.55
N GLN A 131 -30.50 -8.40 -15.88
CA GLN A 131 -31.37 -7.42 -15.25
C GLN A 131 -31.63 -7.78 -13.78
N GLN A 132 -31.79 -9.06 -13.46
CA GLN A 132 -31.92 -9.52 -12.07
C GLN A 132 -30.68 -9.18 -11.24
N ILE A 133 -29.47 -9.37 -11.79
CA ILE A 133 -28.22 -9.02 -11.08
C ILE A 133 -28.14 -7.52 -10.83
N VAL A 134 -28.46 -6.69 -11.84
CA VAL A 134 -28.45 -5.22 -11.67
C VAL A 134 -29.48 -4.79 -10.63
N GLU A 135 -30.68 -5.36 -10.65
CA GLU A 135 -31.71 -5.03 -9.67
C GLU A 135 -31.42 -5.57 -8.27
N PHE A 136 -30.71 -6.70 -8.16
CA PHE A 136 -30.21 -7.19 -6.88
C PHE A 136 -29.17 -6.22 -6.30
N VAL A 137 -28.22 -5.76 -7.10
CA VAL A 137 -27.16 -4.84 -6.65
C VAL A 137 -27.71 -3.45 -6.32
N VAL A 138 -28.61 -2.92 -7.16
CA VAL A 138 -29.11 -1.53 -7.02
C VAL A 138 -30.31 -1.44 -6.08
N LYS A 139 -31.25 -2.39 -6.14
CA LYS A 139 -32.54 -2.34 -5.41
C LYS A 139 -32.66 -3.42 -4.32
N GLY A 140 -31.74 -4.39 -4.24
CA GLY A 140 -31.84 -5.51 -3.29
C GLY A 140 -32.99 -6.48 -3.59
N ARG A 141 -33.52 -6.51 -4.82
CA ARG A 141 -34.64 -7.38 -5.18
C ARG A 141 -34.19 -8.80 -5.45
N ASN A 142 -34.91 -9.77 -4.91
CA ASN A 142 -34.71 -11.19 -5.19
C ASN A 142 -35.92 -11.75 -5.94
N TYR A 143 -35.67 -12.55 -6.97
CA TYR A 143 -36.71 -13.15 -7.81
C TYR A 143 -36.74 -14.65 -7.58
N ILE A 144 -37.91 -15.19 -7.23
CA ILE A 144 -38.15 -16.62 -7.11
C ILE A 144 -39.26 -16.96 -8.10
N ASN A 145 -38.94 -17.77 -9.10
CA ASN A 145 -39.93 -18.22 -10.08
C ASN A 145 -40.58 -19.52 -9.57
N VAL A 146 -41.86 -19.44 -9.22
CA VAL A 146 -42.69 -20.60 -8.87
C VAL A 146 -43.78 -20.70 -9.92
N VAL A 147 -43.76 -21.77 -10.70
CA VAL A 147 -44.79 -22.05 -11.70
C VAL A 147 -45.87 -22.89 -11.03
N SER A 148 -47.00 -22.27 -10.69
CA SER A 148 -48.18 -22.95 -10.16
C SER A 148 -48.89 -23.73 -11.28
N ARG A 149 -49.49 -24.87 -10.95
CA ARG A 149 -50.26 -25.68 -11.91
C ARG A 149 -51.72 -25.22 -12.01
N GLU A 150 -52.24 -24.63 -10.93
CA GLU A 150 -53.59 -24.08 -10.79
C GLU A 150 -53.54 -22.74 -10.00
N ASP A 151 -54.71 -22.24 -9.55
CA ASP A 151 -54.84 -21.07 -8.66
C ASP A 151 -54.36 -21.37 -7.22
N ASP A 152 -53.07 -21.65 -7.10
CA ASP A 152 -52.43 -21.99 -5.83
C ASP A 152 -52.18 -20.74 -4.97
N GLN A 153 -52.44 -20.85 -3.65
CA GLN A 153 -52.14 -19.79 -2.68
C GLN A 153 -50.86 -20.08 -1.90
N ILE A 154 -50.03 -19.05 -1.71
CA ILE A 154 -48.81 -19.15 -0.90
C ILE A 154 -49.19 -18.98 0.57
N PHE A 155 -49.12 -20.06 1.34
CA PHE A 155 -49.41 -20.05 2.79
C PHE A 155 -48.20 -19.68 3.65
N GLU A 156 -47.01 -20.17 3.30
CA GLU A 156 -45.80 -19.98 4.09
C GLU A 156 -44.55 -19.97 3.22
N ILE A 157 -43.58 -19.12 3.55
CA ILE A 157 -42.26 -19.08 2.92
C ILE A 157 -41.22 -19.39 3.98
N VAL A 158 -40.63 -20.58 3.90
CA VAL A 158 -39.60 -21.03 4.83
C VAL A 158 -38.21 -20.87 4.20
N THR A 159 -37.29 -20.23 4.92
CA THR A 159 -35.90 -20.14 4.50
C THR A 159 -35.23 -21.50 4.64
N LYS A 160 -35.03 -22.20 3.54
CA LYS A 160 -34.23 -23.43 3.54
C LYS A 160 -32.75 -23.05 3.48
N LYS A 161 -32.03 -23.20 4.60
CA LYS A 161 -30.57 -23.04 4.62
C LYS A 161 -29.93 -24.15 3.79
N VAL A 162 -29.48 -23.80 2.58
CA VAL A 162 -28.70 -24.68 1.73
C VAL A 162 -27.24 -24.26 1.90
N ALA A 163 -26.55 -24.97 2.79
CA ALA A 163 -25.17 -24.75 3.24
C ALA A 163 -24.96 -23.72 4.36
N PHE A 164 -23.85 -23.94 5.06
CA PHE A 164 -23.48 -23.44 6.39
C PHE A 164 -23.15 -21.93 6.41
N PHE A 165 -24.12 -21.07 6.07
CA PHE A 165 -24.16 -19.64 6.40
C PHE A 165 -25.63 -19.23 6.65
#